data_AF-A0A4Q1BUB7-F1
#
_entry.id   AF-A0A4Q1BUB7-F1
#
_cell.length_a   1.000
_cell.length_b   1.000
_cell.length_c   1.000
_cell.angle_alpha   90.00
_cell.angle_beta   90.00
_cell.angle_gamma   90.00
#
_symmetry.space_group_name_H-M   'P 1'
#
loop_
_entity.id
_entity.type
_entity.pdbx_description
1 polymer ?
#
loop_
_entity_poly.entity_id
_entity_poly.type
_entity_poly.pdbx_seq_one_letter_code
_entity_poly.pdbx_strand_id
1 'polypeptide(L)'
;MVIVWPNSDGSITISQRQAPSHIMPTVVSDPPRVASLDTSSSFSNSSSSSFTFSLPTTSGSSGQTPLIWAYGSTNPSSSSPSANLLQHVGMGTTTLDLSAALSSSSTPTMSTSGGSDSDSDSDSDSDSDSDSSSPPKVLIAHVSCAALATLLFLPLGTLTPRIARGFTTRRWWFPTHGSSNGIISLALIIAAFAIAKHNFDDEGYNTEHRVLGLCLFIFMLVQASLGVLVHWWKIDHRFKIAGRGPMNFIHVGFGIAIVFIGWWTAWLGMTREWPSSGYTPPHRGLKIGFWILCGFYALVYVLGIIFLLPRQLRLESNRVGQSTQPSQEELKSGPMIGMSGLRQGTSNTSTIE
;
A
#
# COMPACT_ATOMS: atom_id res chain seq x y z
N MET A 1 -34.64 2.08 -10.01
CA MET A 1 -33.58 3.02 -9.55
C MET A 1 -33.90 4.42 -10.05
N VAL A 2 -33.53 5.44 -9.29
CA VAL A 2 -33.62 6.85 -9.71
C VAL A 2 -32.22 7.30 -10.09
N ILE A 3 -32.06 7.89 -11.26
CA ILE A 3 -30.79 8.36 -11.80
C ILE A 3 -30.95 9.84 -12.15
N VAL A 4 -30.01 10.67 -11.71
CA VAL A 4 -30.07 12.12 -11.88
C VAL A 4 -28.75 12.64 -12.44
N TRP A 5 -28.80 13.55 -13.41
CA TRP A 5 -27.60 14.20 -13.95
C TRP A 5 -27.92 15.62 -14.46
N PRO A 6 -26.92 16.52 -14.47
CA PRO A 6 -27.10 17.88 -14.99
C PRO A 6 -27.03 17.90 -16.51
N ASN A 7 -27.53 18.94 -17.17
CA ASN A 7 -27.45 19.12 -18.62
C ASN A 7 -26.64 20.39 -18.95
N SER A 8 -26.20 20.52 -20.20
CA SER A 8 -25.43 21.68 -20.68
C SER A 8 -26.21 22.99 -20.67
N ASP A 9 -27.54 22.93 -20.69
CA ASP A 9 -28.44 24.08 -20.60
C ASP A 9 -28.77 24.49 -19.14
N GLY A 10 -28.15 23.84 -18.15
CA GLY A 10 -28.40 24.09 -16.73
C GLY A 10 -29.62 23.38 -16.16
N SER A 11 -30.41 22.68 -16.99
CA SER A 11 -31.48 21.82 -16.51
C SER A 11 -30.91 20.53 -15.88
N ILE A 12 -31.74 19.80 -15.14
CA ILE A 12 -31.36 18.52 -14.53
C ILE A 12 -32.34 17.46 -15.01
N THR A 13 -31.81 16.32 -15.46
CA THR A 13 -32.60 15.18 -15.90
C THR A 13 -32.79 14.22 -14.75
N ILE A 14 -34.03 13.82 -14.49
CA ILE A 14 -34.37 12.68 -13.64
C ILE A 14 -34.85 11.52 -14.53
N SER A 15 -34.33 10.32 -14.28
CA SER A 15 -34.66 9.11 -15.03
C SER A 15 -34.90 7.95 -14.08
N GLN A 16 -36.07 7.32 -14.21
CA GLN A 16 -36.39 6.10 -13.47
C GLN A 16 -36.18 4.89 -14.37
N ARG A 17 -35.25 4.03 -13.95
CA ARG A 17 -34.80 2.89 -14.75
C ARG A 17 -34.83 1.58 -13.96
N GLN A 18 -34.72 0.46 -14.67
CA GLN A 18 -34.58 -0.88 -14.10
C GLN A 18 -33.61 -1.72 -14.93
N ALA A 19 -32.89 -2.63 -14.28
CA ALA A 19 -32.07 -3.64 -14.93
C ALA A 19 -32.30 -5.01 -14.25
N PRO A 20 -32.24 -6.12 -14.99
CA PRO A 20 -32.31 -7.46 -14.43
C PRO A 20 -31.01 -7.92 -13.76
N SER A 21 -29.89 -7.22 -14.00
CA SER A 21 -28.56 -7.52 -13.45
C SER A 21 -27.63 -6.30 -13.59
N HIS A 22 -26.32 -6.50 -13.50
CA HIS A 22 -25.27 -5.49 -13.74
C HIS A 22 -25.12 -5.14 -15.23
N ILE A 23 -26.21 -4.72 -15.85
CA ILE A 23 -26.26 -4.24 -17.24
C ILE A 23 -26.86 -2.84 -17.28
N MET A 24 -26.66 -2.12 -18.39
CA MET A 24 -27.21 -0.78 -18.56
C MET A 24 -28.74 -0.79 -18.33
N PRO A 25 -29.25 -0.01 -17.37
CA PRO A 25 -30.66 -0.01 -17.03
C PRO A 25 -31.47 0.76 -18.09
N THR A 26 -32.67 0.28 -18.35
CA THR A 26 -33.62 0.87 -19.31
C THR A 26 -34.70 1.67 -18.60
N VAL A 27 -35.23 2.70 -19.25
CA VAL A 27 -36.31 3.54 -18.70
C VAL A 27 -37.55 2.69 -18.42
N VAL A 28 -38.16 2.93 -17.26
CA VAL A 28 -39.44 2.33 -16.87
C VAL A 28 -40.53 3.36 -17.12
N SER A 29 -41.51 3.03 -17.97
CA SER A 29 -42.60 3.93 -18.33
C SER A 29 -43.62 4.14 -17.20
N ASP A 30 -43.80 3.13 -16.34
CA ASP A 30 -44.74 3.17 -15.21
C ASP A 30 -44.10 2.56 -13.96
N PRO A 31 -43.23 3.29 -13.26
CA PRO A 31 -42.56 2.79 -12.07
C PRO A 31 -43.53 2.74 -10.87
N PRO A 32 -43.47 1.71 -10.02
CA PRO A 32 -44.36 1.58 -8.85
C PRO A 32 -44.32 2.76 -7.88
N ARG A 33 -43.23 3.53 -7.91
CA ARG A 33 -43.07 4.79 -7.19
C ARG A 33 -42.47 5.81 -8.14
N VAL A 34 -43.14 6.93 -8.31
CA VAL A 34 -42.68 8.01 -9.20
C VAL A 34 -41.81 8.98 -8.41
N ALA A 35 -40.59 9.23 -8.90
CA ALA A 35 -39.68 10.21 -8.29
C ALA A 35 -39.95 11.60 -8.89
N SER A 36 -39.99 12.62 -8.05
CA SER A 36 -40.14 14.02 -8.49
C SER A 36 -38.88 14.81 -8.15
N LEU A 37 -38.32 15.50 -9.14
CA LEU A 37 -37.17 16.38 -8.93
C LEU A 37 -37.60 17.66 -8.21
N ASP A 38 -36.83 18.09 -7.21
CA ASP A 38 -36.92 19.43 -6.65
C ASP A 38 -35.82 20.30 -7.28
N THR A 39 -36.21 21.06 -8.31
CA THR A 39 -35.29 21.92 -9.04
C THR A 39 -34.78 23.10 -8.22
N SER A 40 -35.50 23.53 -7.18
CA SER A 40 -35.12 24.69 -6.36
C SER A 40 -33.96 24.38 -5.42
N SER A 41 -33.89 23.13 -4.96
CA SER A 41 -32.85 22.62 -4.05
C SER A 41 -31.72 21.88 -4.77
N SER A 42 -31.86 21.67 -6.09
CA SER A 42 -30.86 20.98 -6.90
C SER A 42 -29.96 21.95 -7.65
N PHE A 43 -28.66 21.70 -7.67
CA PHE A 43 -27.69 22.49 -8.43
C PHE A 43 -26.53 21.63 -8.94
N SER A 44 -25.88 22.10 -9.99
CA SER A 44 -24.61 21.54 -10.47
C SER A 44 -23.74 22.66 -11.02
N ASN A 45 -22.49 22.72 -10.57
CA ASN A 45 -21.50 23.71 -11.00
C ASN A 45 -20.12 23.06 -11.13
N SER A 46 -19.09 23.87 -11.45
CA SER A 46 -17.72 23.37 -11.66
C SER A 46 -17.04 22.80 -10.42
N SER A 47 -17.57 23.06 -9.22
CA SER A 47 -16.99 22.62 -7.94
C SER A 47 -17.77 21.50 -7.26
N SER A 48 -19.10 21.44 -7.40
CA SER A 48 -19.94 20.44 -6.75
C SER A 48 -21.30 20.32 -7.42
N SER A 49 -22.00 19.22 -7.10
CA SER A 49 -23.39 19.00 -7.51
C SER A 49 -24.20 18.46 -6.34
N SER A 50 -25.42 18.93 -6.19
CA SER A 50 -26.41 18.45 -5.23
C SER A 50 -27.72 18.21 -5.98
N PHE A 51 -28.32 17.05 -5.78
CA PHE A 51 -29.57 16.67 -6.42
C PHE A 51 -30.59 16.30 -5.36
N THR A 52 -31.72 16.98 -5.36
CA THR A 52 -32.82 16.77 -4.43
C THR A 52 -34.00 16.24 -5.22
N PHE A 53 -34.55 15.12 -4.77
CA PHE A 53 -35.77 14.54 -5.33
C PHE A 53 -36.61 13.93 -4.21
N SER A 54 -37.91 13.85 -4.43
CA SER A 54 -38.83 13.14 -3.56
C SER A 54 -39.22 11.80 -4.18
N LEU A 55 -39.42 10.80 -3.33
CA LEU A 55 -39.91 9.48 -3.71
C LEU A 55 -40.93 9.02 -2.66
N PRO A 56 -42.15 8.59 -3.05
CA PRO A 56 -43.14 8.10 -2.11
C PRO A 56 -42.59 6.95 -1.24
N THR A 57 -42.97 6.93 0.03
CA THR A 57 -42.66 5.78 0.91
C THR A 57 -43.57 4.60 0.58
N THR A 58 -43.08 3.38 0.80
CA THR A 58 -43.93 2.18 0.76
C THR A 58 -44.61 2.04 2.11
N SER A 59 -45.94 1.91 2.13
CA SER A 59 -46.71 1.70 3.36
C SER A 59 -46.10 0.57 4.20
N GLY A 60 -45.73 0.85 5.45
CA GLY A 60 -45.16 -0.14 6.39
C GLY A 60 -43.64 -0.20 6.48
N SER A 61 -42.88 0.74 5.90
CA SER A 61 -41.42 0.80 6.07
C SER A 61 -41.06 1.11 7.53
N SER A 62 -40.51 0.11 8.21
CA SER A 62 -40.11 0.07 9.62
C SER A 62 -38.87 0.93 9.87
N GLY A 63 -39.00 2.26 9.88
CA GLY A 63 -37.95 3.20 10.33
C GLY A 63 -36.62 3.19 9.56
N GLN A 64 -36.32 2.18 8.74
CA GLN A 64 -35.09 2.01 7.99
C GLN A 64 -35.41 1.47 6.59
N THR A 65 -34.73 1.99 5.59
CA THR A 65 -34.88 1.58 4.18
C THR A 65 -33.51 1.25 3.60
N PRO A 66 -33.26 0.02 3.12
CA PRO A 66 -32.02 -0.29 2.42
C PRO A 66 -31.95 0.51 1.11
N LEU A 67 -30.79 1.09 0.85
CA LEU A 67 -30.51 1.93 -0.31
C LEU A 67 -29.27 1.40 -1.02
N ILE A 68 -29.39 1.23 -2.33
CA ILE A 68 -28.24 1.02 -3.21
C ILE A 68 -27.94 2.36 -3.85
N TRP A 69 -26.68 2.79 -3.82
CA TRP A 69 -26.24 4.04 -4.42
C TRP A 69 -25.10 3.78 -5.40
N ALA A 70 -24.98 4.66 -6.39
CA ALA A 70 -23.86 4.69 -7.32
C ALA A 70 -23.69 6.11 -7.88
N TYR A 71 -22.46 6.47 -8.26
CA TYR A 71 -22.18 7.75 -8.91
C TYR A 71 -21.11 7.63 -10.00
N GLY A 72 -21.18 8.52 -10.98
CA GLY A 72 -20.25 8.61 -12.11
C GLY A 72 -19.72 10.02 -12.27
N SER A 73 -18.54 10.16 -12.87
CA SER A 73 -17.94 11.46 -13.21
C SER A 73 -18.26 11.92 -14.64
N THR A 74 -18.88 11.06 -15.45
CA THR A 74 -19.15 11.35 -16.86
C THR A 74 -20.62 11.65 -17.09
N ASN A 75 -20.89 12.82 -17.66
CA ASN A 75 -22.21 13.23 -18.07
C ASN A 75 -22.64 12.51 -19.37
N PRO A 76 -23.89 12.00 -19.48
CA PRO A 76 -24.40 11.37 -20.71
C PRO A 76 -24.45 12.28 -21.94
N SER A 77 -24.20 13.59 -21.79
CA SER A 77 -24.25 14.61 -22.85
C SER A 77 -25.60 14.70 -23.55
N SER A 78 -26.66 14.28 -22.86
CA SER A 78 -28.04 14.29 -23.37
C SER A 78 -29.00 14.49 -22.20
N SER A 79 -30.02 15.33 -22.41
CA SER A 79 -31.14 15.53 -21.49
C SER A 79 -32.23 14.45 -21.61
N SER A 80 -32.06 13.48 -22.52
CA SER A 80 -33.03 12.39 -22.67
C SER A 80 -33.01 11.45 -21.46
N PRO A 81 -34.15 11.15 -20.81
CA PRO A 81 -34.21 10.14 -19.76
C PRO A 81 -33.71 8.76 -20.20
N SER A 82 -33.65 8.47 -21.50
CA SER A 82 -33.13 7.22 -22.08
C SER A 82 -31.66 7.27 -22.53
N ALA A 83 -30.93 8.35 -22.22
CA ALA A 83 -29.53 8.50 -22.62
C ALA A 83 -28.64 7.31 -22.22
N ASN A 84 -27.63 7.02 -23.05
CA ASN A 84 -26.63 6.01 -22.73
C ASN A 84 -25.80 6.45 -21.54
N LEU A 85 -25.69 5.57 -20.53
CA LEU A 85 -24.94 5.83 -19.32
C LEU A 85 -23.63 5.06 -19.39
N LEU A 86 -22.55 5.70 -18.97
CA LEU A 86 -21.32 4.97 -18.64
C LEU A 86 -21.48 4.31 -17.27
N GLN A 87 -20.70 3.26 -17.05
CA GLN A 87 -20.63 2.60 -15.74
C GLN A 87 -20.17 3.62 -14.68
N HIS A 88 -20.79 3.54 -13.51
CA HIS A 88 -20.41 4.35 -12.35
C HIS A 88 -18.95 4.08 -11.97
N VAL A 89 -18.33 5.02 -11.26
CA VAL A 89 -16.96 4.90 -10.73
C VAL A 89 -16.94 4.56 -9.24
N GLY A 90 -18.12 4.60 -8.59
CA GLY A 90 -18.32 4.14 -7.23
C GLY A 90 -19.77 3.71 -7.03
N MET A 91 -19.97 2.65 -6.25
CA MET A 91 -21.27 2.12 -5.87
C MET A 91 -21.19 1.50 -4.47
N GLY A 92 -22.35 1.26 -3.87
CA GLY A 92 -22.42 0.56 -2.61
C GLY A 92 -23.86 0.42 -2.11
N THR A 93 -23.96 -0.12 -0.90
CA THR A 93 -25.23 -0.25 -0.18
C THR A 93 -25.15 0.51 1.14
N THR A 94 -26.26 1.09 1.56
CA THR A 94 -26.43 1.73 2.86
C THR A 94 -27.86 1.51 3.36
N THR A 95 -28.17 1.93 4.57
CA THR A 95 -29.52 1.93 5.14
C THR A 95 -29.89 3.35 5.53
N LEU A 96 -30.99 3.85 4.97
CA LEU A 96 -31.53 5.16 5.29
C LEU A 96 -32.50 5.04 6.47
N ASP A 97 -32.18 5.70 7.59
CA ASP A 97 -33.08 5.81 8.73
C ASP A 97 -34.14 6.91 8.46
N LEU A 98 -35.40 6.50 8.39
CA LEU A 98 -36.57 7.34 8.16
C LEU A 98 -37.21 7.84 9.48
N SER A 99 -36.68 7.48 10.64
CA SER A 99 -37.15 7.94 11.95
C SER A 99 -36.48 9.22 12.43
N ALA A 100 -35.41 9.66 11.76
CA ALA A 100 -34.72 10.90 12.05
C ALA A 100 -35.63 12.12 11.77
N ALA A 101 -35.71 13.03 12.74
CA ALA A 101 -36.44 14.29 12.55
C ALA A 101 -35.71 15.17 11.52
N LEU A 102 -36.40 15.55 10.43
CA LEU A 102 -35.86 16.54 9.51
C LEU A 102 -35.95 17.94 10.15
N SER A 103 -34.81 18.50 10.55
CA SER A 103 -34.70 19.93 10.88
C SER A 103 -34.84 20.74 9.59
N SER A 104 -35.87 21.57 9.51
CA SER A 104 -36.34 22.29 8.31
C SER A 104 -35.43 23.45 7.83
N SER A 105 -34.12 23.45 8.12
CA SER A 105 -33.24 24.58 7.78
C SER A 105 -31.87 24.25 7.19
N SER A 106 -31.55 23.00 6.85
CA SER A 106 -30.24 22.66 6.28
C SER A 106 -30.15 22.95 4.77
N THR A 107 -30.16 24.25 4.43
CA THR A 107 -29.42 24.70 3.24
C THR A 107 -27.94 24.36 3.51
N PRO A 108 -27.24 23.60 2.65
CA PRO A 108 -25.85 23.24 2.89
C PRO A 108 -24.99 24.50 2.75
N THR A 109 -24.83 25.21 3.86
CA THR A 109 -24.01 26.41 3.94
C THR A 109 -22.61 25.94 4.30
N MET A 110 -21.66 26.04 3.37
CA MET A 110 -20.25 25.84 3.66
C MET A 110 -19.83 26.84 4.76
N SER A 111 -19.69 26.37 5.99
CA SER A 111 -18.97 27.08 7.04
C SER A 111 -17.47 26.89 6.83
N THR A 112 -16.82 27.89 6.25
CA THR A 112 -15.38 28.11 6.40
C THR A 112 -15.11 28.52 7.85
N SER A 113 -14.68 27.60 8.71
CA SER A 113 -14.14 27.93 10.03
C SER A 113 -12.62 28.02 9.98
N GLY A 114 -12.14 29.27 10.00
CA GLY A 114 -10.78 29.59 10.42
C GLY A 114 -10.62 29.26 11.89
N GLY A 115 -9.45 28.74 12.25
CA GLY A 115 -9.11 28.38 13.62
C GLY A 115 -9.01 29.58 14.54
N SER A 116 -9.55 29.44 15.73
CA SER A 116 -9.18 30.19 16.92
C SER A 116 -9.47 29.33 18.14
N ASP A 117 -8.41 29.09 18.92
CA ASP A 117 -8.39 28.31 20.16
C ASP A 117 -9.30 28.90 21.25
N SER A 118 -9.96 28.02 21.99
CA SER A 118 -10.23 28.22 23.43
C SER A 118 -10.65 26.90 24.08
N ASP A 119 -9.88 26.48 25.07
CA ASP A 119 -10.16 25.38 25.98
C ASP A 119 -11.49 25.54 26.73
N SER A 120 -12.26 24.46 26.87
CA SER A 120 -12.96 24.13 28.12
C SER A 120 -13.53 22.71 28.08
N ASP A 121 -13.19 21.94 29.12
CA ASP A 121 -13.74 20.63 29.43
C ASP A 121 -15.25 20.72 29.71
N SER A 122 -16.04 19.82 29.11
CA SER A 122 -17.18 19.18 29.79
C SER A 122 -17.70 17.98 29.01
N ASP A 123 -17.72 16.83 29.70
CA ASP A 123 -18.39 15.61 29.29
C ASP A 123 -19.90 15.85 29.08
N SER A 124 -20.40 15.58 27.87
CA SER A 124 -21.78 15.13 27.68
C SER A 124 -21.95 14.46 26.32
N ASP A 125 -22.23 13.15 26.37
CA ASP A 125 -22.70 12.32 25.27
C ASP A 125 -23.97 12.94 24.66
N SER A 126 -23.84 13.51 23.46
CA SER A 126 -24.97 13.74 22.55
C SER A 126 -24.45 13.83 21.12
N ASP A 127 -24.31 12.65 20.50
CA ASP A 127 -24.03 12.49 19.07
C ASP A 127 -25.19 13.08 18.25
N SER A 128 -25.06 14.35 17.90
CA SER A 128 -25.86 14.97 16.85
C SER A 128 -25.00 15.97 16.08
N ASP A 129 -23.92 15.47 15.49
CA ASP A 129 -23.17 16.21 14.49
C ASP A 129 -23.58 15.76 13.09
N SER A 130 -24.25 16.68 12.40
CA SER A 130 -24.32 16.73 10.94
C SER A 130 -22.90 16.93 10.39
N ASP A 131 -22.12 15.87 10.36
CA ASP A 131 -20.70 15.94 10.05
C ASP A 131 -20.38 15.25 8.72
N SER A 132 -19.38 15.80 8.04
CA SER A 132 -18.70 15.12 6.94
C SER A 132 -18.41 13.68 7.36
N SER A 133 -19.03 12.70 6.68
CA SER A 133 -19.03 11.30 7.13
C SER A 133 -17.60 10.83 7.38
N SER A 134 -17.25 10.64 8.65
CA SER A 134 -15.95 10.07 9.03
C SER A 134 -15.77 8.73 8.32
N PRO A 135 -14.58 8.43 7.76
CA PRO A 135 -14.34 7.18 7.07
C PRO A 135 -14.58 5.98 8.00
N PRO A 136 -15.15 4.87 7.49
CA PRO A 136 -15.42 3.71 8.32
C PRO A 136 -14.11 3.22 8.93
N LYS A 137 -14.16 2.80 10.20
CA LYS A 137 -12.97 2.35 10.97
C LYS A 137 -12.16 1.29 10.22
N VAL A 138 -12.82 0.46 9.42
CA VAL A 138 -12.21 -0.57 8.57
C VAL A 138 -11.31 0.02 7.48
N LEU A 139 -11.75 1.11 6.81
CA LEU A 139 -10.94 1.80 5.81
C LEU A 139 -9.70 2.43 6.45
N ILE A 140 -9.87 3.07 7.61
CA ILE A 140 -8.76 3.63 8.38
C ILE A 140 -7.76 2.55 8.79
N ALA A 141 -8.23 1.36 9.20
CA ALA A 141 -7.37 0.24 9.54
C ALA A 141 -6.55 -0.25 8.32
N HIS A 142 -7.20 -0.41 7.16
CA HIS A 142 -6.51 -0.76 5.91
C HIS A 142 -5.40 0.25 5.57
N VAL A 143 -5.75 1.54 5.53
CA VAL A 143 -4.82 2.62 5.19
C VAL A 143 -3.66 2.68 6.18
N SER A 144 -3.93 2.54 7.48
CA SER A 144 -2.91 2.58 8.53
C SER A 144 -1.92 1.41 8.41
N CYS A 145 -2.42 0.18 8.25
CA CYS A 145 -1.56 -0.99 8.06
C CYS A 145 -0.72 -0.88 6.79
N ALA A 146 -1.33 -0.47 5.67
CA ALA A 146 -0.66 -0.31 4.40
C ALA A 146 0.41 0.80 4.46
N ALA A 147 0.11 1.95 5.08
CA ALA A 147 1.04 3.07 5.21
C ALA A 147 2.23 2.70 6.11
N LEU A 148 1.98 2.08 7.28
CA LEU A 148 3.06 1.64 8.16
C LEU A 148 3.98 0.62 7.47
N ALA A 149 3.43 -0.31 6.71
CA ALA A 149 4.26 -1.27 5.97
C ALA A 149 5.09 -0.59 4.87
N THR A 150 4.43 0.17 3.99
CA THR A 150 5.04 0.66 2.73
C THR A 150 5.87 1.93 2.90
N LEU A 151 5.51 2.79 3.85
CA LEU A 151 6.19 4.07 4.07
C LEU A 151 7.19 4.04 5.21
N LEU A 152 7.02 3.13 6.18
CA LEU A 152 7.89 3.08 7.36
C LEU A 152 8.76 1.81 7.37
N PHE A 153 8.15 0.63 7.56
CA PHE A 153 8.93 -0.58 7.86
C PHE A 153 9.72 -1.11 6.66
N LEU A 154 9.13 -1.18 5.45
CA LEU A 154 9.85 -1.66 4.26
C LEU A 154 11.07 -0.78 3.90
N PRO A 155 10.96 0.56 3.81
CA PRO A 155 12.11 1.41 3.54
C PRO A 155 13.16 1.36 4.66
N LEU A 156 12.75 1.40 5.93
CA LEU A 156 13.70 1.35 7.06
C LEU A 156 14.43 0.00 7.12
N GLY A 157 13.69 -1.10 6.95
CA GLY A 157 14.28 -2.43 6.95
C GLY A 157 15.23 -2.65 5.78
N THR A 158 14.98 -2.06 4.59
CA THR A 158 15.92 -2.12 3.46
C THR A 158 17.15 -1.23 3.64
N LEU A 159 17.02 -0.09 4.32
CA LEU A 159 18.15 0.79 4.66
C LEU A 159 19.06 0.23 5.75
N THR A 160 18.50 -0.46 6.73
CA THR A 160 19.24 -1.03 7.88
C THR A 160 20.49 -1.83 7.47
N PRO A 161 20.41 -2.86 6.60
CA PRO A 161 21.60 -3.60 6.17
C PRO A 161 22.55 -2.74 5.34
N ARG A 162 22.05 -1.77 4.57
CA ARG A 162 22.88 -0.89 3.73
C ARG A 162 23.78 -0.01 4.58
N ILE A 163 23.21 0.61 5.61
CA ILE A 163 23.93 1.50 6.51
C ILE A 163 24.84 0.68 7.43
N ALA A 164 24.28 -0.31 8.14
CA ALA A 164 25.01 -1.03 9.17
C ALA A 164 26.27 -1.74 8.64
N ARG A 165 26.20 -2.34 7.45
CA ARG A 165 27.35 -3.04 6.85
C ARG A 165 28.48 -2.11 6.42
N GLY A 166 28.19 -0.81 6.23
CA GLY A 166 29.21 0.21 6.00
C GLY A 166 30.01 0.58 7.24
N PHE A 167 29.39 0.50 8.42
CA PHE A 167 29.97 0.99 9.68
C PHE A 167 30.44 -0.10 10.63
N THR A 168 29.85 -1.30 10.59
CA THR A 168 30.18 -2.37 11.53
C THR A 168 30.25 -3.75 10.90
N THR A 169 31.08 -4.61 11.49
CA THR A 169 31.15 -6.05 11.19
C THR A 169 30.19 -6.87 12.05
N ARG A 170 29.56 -6.26 13.05
CA ARG A 170 28.55 -6.90 13.91
C ARG A 170 27.30 -7.21 13.10
N ARG A 171 26.68 -8.36 13.37
CA ARG A 171 25.54 -8.89 12.61
C ARG A 171 24.16 -8.49 13.16
N TRP A 172 24.05 -7.48 14.03
CA TRP A 172 22.76 -7.03 14.58
C TRP A 172 21.76 -6.59 13.49
N TRP A 173 22.28 -6.08 12.37
CA TRP A 173 21.45 -5.65 11.23
C TRP A 173 20.64 -6.78 10.62
N PHE A 174 21.11 -8.03 10.75
CA PHE A 174 20.46 -9.19 10.15
C PHE A 174 19.12 -9.52 10.84
N PRO A 175 19.04 -9.75 12.16
CA PRO A 175 17.76 -9.92 12.83
C PRO A 175 16.88 -8.66 12.73
N THR A 176 17.45 -7.45 12.77
CA THR A 176 16.64 -6.23 12.59
C THR A 176 15.98 -6.16 11.21
N HIS A 177 16.71 -6.46 10.13
CA HIS A 177 16.17 -6.55 8.78
C HIS A 177 15.11 -7.65 8.65
N GLY A 178 15.41 -8.84 9.19
CA GLY A 178 14.49 -9.98 9.19
C GLY A 178 13.19 -9.67 9.94
N SER A 179 13.26 -9.07 11.13
CA SER A 179 12.07 -8.73 11.91
C SER A 179 11.27 -7.59 11.27
N SER A 180 11.92 -6.51 10.82
CA SER A 180 11.21 -5.37 10.21
C SER A 180 10.53 -5.73 8.89
N ASN A 181 11.22 -6.39 7.96
CA ASN A 181 10.68 -6.69 6.64
C ASN A 181 10.01 -8.06 6.55
N GLY A 182 10.61 -9.09 7.13
CA GLY A 182 10.13 -10.47 7.02
C GLY A 182 8.99 -10.81 7.98
N ILE A 183 8.86 -10.08 9.10
CA ILE A 183 7.82 -10.34 10.11
C ILE A 183 6.82 -9.18 10.15
N ILE A 184 7.26 -7.99 10.55
CA ILE A 184 6.35 -6.84 10.80
C ILE A 184 5.72 -6.35 9.49
N SER A 185 6.53 -6.02 8.48
CA SER A 185 5.99 -5.55 7.19
C SER A 185 5.13 -6.60 6.50
N LEU A 186 5.54 -7.87 6.57
CA LEU A 186 4.76 -8.96 6.00
C LEU A 186 3.40 -9.11 6.69
N ALA A 187 3.37 -9.09 8.03
CA ALA A 187 2.11 -9.17 8.79
C ALA A 187 1.18 -7.99 8.49
N LEU A 188 1.73 -6.77 8.43
CA LEU A 188 0.97 -5.57 8.09
C LEU A 188 0.40 -5.61 6.67
N ILE A 189 1.17 -6.13 5.70
CA ILE A 189 0.71 -6.27 4.31
C ILE A 189 -0.35 -7.36 4.18
N ILE A 190 -0.20 -8.49 4.87
CA ILE A 190 -1.23 -9.53 4.95
C ILE A 190 -2.50 -8.94 5.56
N ALA A 191 -2.40 -8.20 6.67
CA ALA A 191 -3.55 -7.57 7.32
C ALA A 191 -4.23 -6.54 6.40
N ALA A 192 -3.47 -5.63 5.79
CA ALA A 192 -4.00 -4.64 4.87
C ALA A 192 -4.72 -5.29 3.68
N PHE A 193 -4.12 -6.31 3.07
CA PHE A 193 -4.70 -7.04 1.95
C PHE A 193 -5.96 -7.82 2.36
N ALA A 194 -5.94 -8.49 3.52
CA ALA A 194 -7.10 -9.22 4.03
C ALA A 194 -8.28 -8.30 4.35
N ILE A 195 -8.03 -7.14 4.98
CA ILE A 195 -9.06 -6.13 5.22
C ILE A 195 -9.66 -5.67 3.90
N ALA A 196 -8.83 -5.35 2.89
CA ALA A 196 -9.32 -4.89 1.61
C ALA A 196 -10.14 -5.96 0.88
N LYS A 197 -9.63 -7.19 0.82
CA LYS A 197 -10.30 -8.31 0.15
C LYS A 197 -11.62 -8.70 0.79
N HIS A 198 -11.75 -8.56 2.12
CA HIS A 198 -12.97 -8.93 2.81
C HIS A 198 -14.05 -7.84 2.73
N ASN A 199 -13.67 -6.56 2.67
CA ASN A 199 -14.61 -5.44 2.83
C ASN A 199 -14.87 -4.63 1.55
N PHE A 200 -14.01 -4.74 0.53
CA PHE A 200 -14.04 -3.84 -0.65
C PHE A 200 -13.94 -4.58 -2.00
N ASP A 201 -14.21 -5.89 -2.06
CA ASP A 201 -13.97 -6.73 -3.24
C ASP A 201 -15.15 -6.82 -4.23
N ASP A 202 -16.15 -5.96 -4.10
CA ASP A 202 -17.42 -6.06 -4.85
C ASP A 202 -17.25 -5.94 -6.38
N GLU A 203 -16.13 -5.38 -6.85
CA GLU A 203 -15.82 -5.19 -8.27
C GLU A 203 -14.53 -5.89 -8.74
N GLY A 204 -13.89 -6.69 -7.86
CA GLY A 204 -12.60 -7.32 -8.14
C GLY A 204 -11.45 -6.33 -8.35
N TYR A 205 -10.49 -6.70 -9.21
CA TYR A 205 -9.22 -5.96 -9.45
C TYR A 205 -9.30 -5.02 -10.66
N ASN A 206 -10.24 -4.08 -10.65
CA ASN A 206 -10.50 -3.15 -11.75
C ASN A 206 -9.74 -1.81 -11.66
N THR A 207 -9.05 -1.52 -10.56
CA THR A 207 -8.24 -0.31 -10.40
C THR A 207 -6.75 -0.61 -10.32
N GLU A 208 -5.91 0.35 -10.75
CA GLU A 208 -4.46 0.24 -10.65
C GLU A 208 -3.98 0.00 -9.21
N HIS A 209 -4.62 0.64 -8.22
CA HIS A 209 -4.28 0.43 -6.80
C HIS A 209 -4.52 -1.01 -6.36
N ARG A 210 -5.67 -1.58 -6.72
CA ARG A 210 -6.03 -2.97 -6.35
C ARG A 210 -5.10 -3.98 -7.01
N VAL A 211 -4.78 -3.79 -8.29
CA VAL A 211 -3.83 -4.65 -9.02
C VAL A 211 -2.43 -4.59 -8.38
N LEU A 212 -1.93 -3.39 -8.11
CA LEU A 212 -0.61 -3.25 -7.48
C LEU A 212 -0.58 -3.69 -6.03
N GLY A 213 -1.66 -3.53 -5.28
CA GLY A 213 -1.83 -4.10 -3.93
C GLY A 213 -1.73 -5.62 -3.93
N LEU A 214 -2.36 -6.29 -4.91
CA LEU A 214 -2.23 -7.73 -5.11
C LEU A 214 -0.79 -8.12 -5.49
N CYS A 215 -0.18 -7.41 -6.45
CA CYS A 215 1.21 -7.64 -6.81
C CYS A 215 2.15 -7.50 -5.61
N LEU A 216 1.97 -6.45 -4.80
CA LEU A 216 2.76 -6.20 -3.60
C LEU A 216 2.61 -7.33 -2.58
N PHE A 217 1.38 -7.81 -2.34
CA PHE A 217 1.10 -8.93 -1.46
C PHE A 217 1.84 -10.20 -1.91
N ILE A 218 1.70 -10.59 -3.18
CA ILE A 218 2.37 -11.78 -3.74
C ILE A 218 3.89 -11.61 -3.69
N PHE A 219 4.41 -10.46 -4.11
CA PHE A 219 5.84 -10.20 -4.13
C PHE A 219 6.46 -10.21 -2.74
N MET A 220 5.74 -9.75 -1.71
CA MET A 220 6.21 -9.84 -0.34
C MET A 220 6.31 -11.27 0.17
N LEU A 221 5.37 -12.15 -0.18
CA LEU A 221 5.47 -13.58 0.14
C LEU A 221 6.70 -14.19 -0.54
N VAL A 222 6.87 -13.94 -1.84
CA VAL A 222 8.03 -14.42 -2.60
C VAL A 222 9.34 -13.88 -2.01
N GLN A 223 9.40 -12.60 -1.65
CA GLN A 223 10.60 -11.96 -1.09
C GLN A 223 10.95 -12.50 0.29
N ALA A 224 9.94 -12.77 1.14
CA ALA A 224 10.14 -13.40 2.43
C ALA A 224 10.67 -14.83 2.27
N SER A 225 10.08 -15.63 1.38
CA SER A 225 10.57 -16.96 1.03
C SER A 225 11.99 -16.92 0.48
N LEU A 226 12.30 -15.98 -0.42
CA LEU A 226 13.64 -15.80 -0.97
C LEU A 226 14.66 -15.44 0.13
N GLY A 227 14.27 -14.63 1.11
CA GLY A 227 15.10 -14.32 2.28
C GLY A 227 15.45 -15.56 3.11
N VAL A 228 14.47 -16.46 3.33
CA VAL A 228 14.69 -17.76 4.00
C VAL A 228 15.58 -18.67 3.15
N LEU A 229 15.29 -18.80 1.85
CA LEU A 229 16.04 -19.66 0.92
C LEU A 229 17.51 -19.24 0.80
N VAL A 230 17.78 -17.94 0.67
CA VAL A 230 19.14 -17.39 0.66
C VAL A 230 19.92 -17.75 1.93
N HIS A 231 19.22 -17.83 3.06
CA HIS A 231 19.86 -18.12 4.34
C HIS A 231 20.10 -19.62 4.55
N TRP A 232 19.12 -20.45 4.22
CA TRP A 232 19.19 -21.90 4.43
C TRP A 232 19.94 -22.64 3.32
N TRP A 233 19.82 -22.20 2.07
CA TRP A 233 20.49 -22.83 0.94
C TRP A 233 21.81 -22.14 0.60
N LYS A 234 22.90 -22.54 1.26
CA LYS A 234 24.25 -22.08 0.92
C LYS A 234 24.76 -22.82 -0.31
N ILE A 235 24.54 -22.26 -1.50
CA ILE A 235 25.05 -22.80 -2.77
C ILE A 235 26.58 -22.89 -2.73
N ASP A 236 27.10 -24.00 -3.26
CA ASP A 236 28.51 -24.36 -3.32
C ASP A 236 29.42 -23.28 -3.91
N HIS A 237 30.69 -23.31 -3.52
CA HIS A 237 31.69 -22.26 -3.78
C HIS A 237 31.88 -21.88 -5.26
N ARG A 238 31.43 -22.71 -6.21
CA ARG A 238 31.64 -22.55 -7.65
C ARG A 238 30.78 -21.45 -8.29
N PHE A 239 29.71 -20.99 -7.63
CA PHE A 239 28.79 -19.97 -8.18
C PHE A 239 28.74 -18.68 -7.35
N LYS A 240 29.81 -18.35 -6.63
CA LYS A 240 29.88 -17.15 -5.78
C LYS A 240 30.54 -15.99 -6.52
N ILE A 241 29.83 -14.88 -6.69
CA ILE A 241 30.38 -13.59 -7.17
C ILE A 241 30.64 -12.72 -5.94
N ALA A 242 31.89 -12.27 -5.73
CA ALA A 242 32.31 -11.52 -4.54
C ALA A 242 31.92 -12.22 -3.21
N GLY A 243 32.03 -13.55 -3.17
CA GLY A 243 31.68 -14.37 -1.99
C GLY A 243 30.18 -14.55 -1.75
N ARG A 244 29.31 -14.11 -2.67
CA ARG A 244 27.84 -14.18 -2.57
C ARG A 244 27.25 -15.02 -3.70
N GLY A 245 26.29 -15.88 -3.36
CA GLY A 245 25.50 -16.60 -4.37
C GLY A 245 24.53 -15.66 -5.12
N PRO A 246 24.09 -16.03 -6.34
CA PRO A 246 23.24 -15.19 -7.21
C PRO A 246 21.91 -14.78 -6.55
N MET A 247 21.34 -15.65 -5.72
CA MET A 247 20.09 -15.37 -4.99
C MET A 247 20.17 -14.13 -4.08
N ASN A 248 21.36 -13.76 -3.59
CA ASN A 248 21.52 -12.51 -2.82
C ASN A 248 21.24 -11.26 -3.66
N PHE A 249 21.70 -11.25 -4.92
CA PHE A 249 21.50 -10.11 -5.81
C PHE A 249 20.04 -10.01 -6.24
N ILE A 250 19.41 -11.16 -6.52
CA ILE A 250 17.98 -11.23 -6.81
C ILE A 250 17.17 -10.71 -5.60
N HIS A 251 17.48 -11.15 -4.39
CA HIS A 251 16.81 -10.69 -3.17
C HIS A 251 16.94 -9.18 -2.96
N VAL A 252 18.12 -8.61 -3.20
CA VAL A 252 18.32 -7.16 -3.08
C VAL A 252 17.55 -6.40 -4.17
N GLY A 253 17.69 -6.80 -5.43
CA GLY A 253 17.02 -6.13 -6.55
C GLY A 253 15.49 -6.20 -6.44
N PHE A 254 14.97 -7.38 -6.14
CA PHE A 254 13.53 -7.60 -5.96
C PHE A 254 12.98 -6.84 -4.75
N GLY A 255 13.74 -6.78 -3.65
CA GLY A 255 13.37 -5.99 -2.47
C GLY A 255 13.28 -4.50 -2.74
N ILE A 256 14.18 -3.93 -3.57
CA ILE A 256 14.10 -2.54 -3.99
C ILE A 256 12.86 -2.30 -4.85
N ALA A 257 12.57 -3.19 -5.80
CA ALA A 257 11.38 -3.10 -6.64
C ALA A 257 10.08 -3.10 -5.80
N ILE A 258 10.01 -3.95 -4.78
CA ILE A 258 8.89 -4.00 -3.83
C ILE A 258 8.68 -2.66 -3.11
N VAL A 259 9.75 -1.99 -2.69
CA VAL A 259 9.64 -0.66 -2.04
C VAL A 259 9.00 0.36 -3.00
N PHE A 260 9.46 0.41 -4.25
CA PHE A 260 8.88 1.32 -5.25
C PHE A 260 7.42 1.00 -5.57
N ILE A 261 7.08 -0.29 -5.72
CA ILE A 261 5.69 -0.72 -5.91
C ILE A 261 4.84 -0.33 -4.69
N GLY A 262 5.37 -0.49 -3.47
CA GLY A 262 4.72 -0.07 -2.23
C GLY A 262 4.40 1.42 -2.21
N TRP A 263 5.37 2.28 -2.55
CA TRP A 263 5.15 3.72 -2.66
C TRP A 263 4.11 4.07 -3.72
N TRP A 264 4.20 3.48 -4.91
CA TRP A 264 3.22 3.76 -5.97
C TRP A 264 1.81 3.29 -5.58
N THR A 265 1.69 2.14 -4.92
CA THR A 265 0.41 1.62 -4.40
C THR A 265 -0.19 2.59 -3.38
N ALA A 266 0.62 3.09 -2.43
CA ALA A 266 0.18 4.06 -1.43
C ALA A 266 -0.23 5.40 -2.08
N TRP A 267 0.51 5.86 -3.09
CA TRP A 267 0.17 7.06 -3.85
C TRP A 267 -1.18 6.95 -4.56
N LEU A 268 -1.44 5.82 -5.23
CA LEU A 268 -2.72 5.59 -5.90
C LEU A 268 -3.88 5.46 -4.91
N GLY A 269 -3.66 4.81 -3.77
CA GLY A 269 -4.67 4.70 -2.71
C GLY A 269 -5.09 6.08 -2.20
N MET A 270 -4.11 6.95 -1.96
CA MET A 270 -4.33 8.31 -1.51
C MET A 270 -4.96 9.23 -2.57
N THR A 271 -4.53 9.12 -3.84
CA THR A 271 -4.89 10.11 -4.87
C THR A 271 -6.05 9.70 -5.76
N ARG A 272 -6.38 8.41 -5.82
CA ARG A 272 -7.46 7.88 -6.65
C ARG A 272 -8.54 7.19 -5.81
N GLU A 273 -8.16 6.20 -5.00
CA GLU A 273 -9.14 5.41 -4.22
C GLU A 273 -9.83 6.22 -3.12
N TRP A 274 -9.07 7.08 -2.43
CA TRP A 274 -9.63 7.91 -1.37
C TRP A 274 -10.70 8.88 -1.88
N PRO A 275 -10.45 9.68 -2.94
CA PRO A 275 -11.51 10.45 -3.59
C PRO A 275 -12.64 9.60 -4.17
N SER A 276 -12.36 8.46 -4.78
CA SER A 276 -13.41 7.58 -5.35
C SER A 276 -14.23 6.87 -4.28
N SER A 277 -13.83 6.93 -3.02
CA SER A 277 -14.64 6.48 -1.88
C SER A 277 -15.56 7.59 -1.35
N GLY A 278 -15.59 8.77 -2.00
CA GLY A 278 -16.44 9.90 -1.63
C GLY A 278 -15.81 10.87 -0.63
N TYR A 279 -14.54 10.67 -0.26
CA TYR A 279 -13.84 11.56 0.68
C TYR A 279 -13.16 12.72 -0.02
N THR A 280 -13.02 13.84 0.72
CA THR A 280 -12.32 15.02 0.23
C THR A 280 -10.89 14.66 -0.20
N PRO A 281 -10.47 15.06 -1.42
CA PRO A 281 -9.11 14.80 -1.89
C PRO A 281 -8.06 15.36 -0.93
N PRO A 282 -6.95 14.65 -0.74
CA PRO A 282 -5.91 15.10 0.18
C PRO A 282 -5.34 16.44 -0.27
N HIS A 283 -5.12 17.32 0.70
CA HIS A 283 -4.52 18.63 0.49
C HIS A 283 -3.14 18.52 -0.15
N ARG A 284 -2.72 19.58 -0.85
CA ARG A 284 -1.44 19.59 -1.60
C ARG A 284 -0.22 19.29 -0.71
N GLY A 285 -0.24 19.76 0.55
CA GLY A 285 0.82 19.51 1.53
C GLY A 285 1.11 18.03 1.78
N LEU A 286 0.08 17.20 1.97
CA LEU A 286 0.25 15.75 2.18
C LEU A 286 0.87 15.07 0.94
N LYS A 287 0.44 15.48 -0.26
CA LYS A 287 1.02 14.99 -1.52
C LYS A 287 2.51 15.35 -1.65
N ILE A 288 2.88 16.58 -1.29
CA ILE A 288 4.27 17.05 -1.29
C ILE A 288 5.08 16.29 -0.24
N GLY A 289 4.57 16.18 0.99
CA GLY A 289 5.22 15.47 2.10
C GLY A 289 5.49 14.01 1.78
N PHE A 290 4.56 13.34 1.10
CA PHE A 290 4.75 11.97 0.61
C PHE A 290 5.99 11.82 -0.29
N TRP A 291 6.15 12.70 -1.28
CA TRP A 291 7.29 12.63 -2.20
C TRP A 291 8.60 13.10 -1.55
N ILE A 292 8.55 14.04 -0.61
CA ILE A 292 9.71 14.41 0.21
C ILE A 292 10.20 13.18 1.00
N LEU A 293 9.28 12.44 1.64
CA LEU A 293 9.62 11.24 2.40
C LEU A 293 10.22 10.13 1.52
N CYS A 294 9.59 9.83 0.37
CA CYS A 294 10.12 8.86 -0.59
C CYS A 294 11.49 9.28 -1.13
N GLY A 295 11.63 10.56 -1.48
CA GLY A 295 12.88 11.15 -1.94
C GLY A 295 13.99 11.08 -0.89
N PHE A 296 13.67 11.32 0.38
CA PHE A 296 14.59 11.16 1.49
C PHE A 296 15.11 9.73 1.60
N TYR A 297 14.23 8.71 1.59
CA TYR A 297 14.65 7.32 1.65
C TYR A 297 15.53 6.92 0.44
N ALA A 298 15.14 7.33 -0.76
CA ALA A 298 15.91 7.08 -1.98
C ALA A 298 17.30 7.74 -1.90
N LEU A 299 17.37 9.00 -1.45
CA LEU A 299 18.61 9.74 -1.28
C LEU A 299 19.54 9.02 -0.30
N VAL A 300 19.06 8.65 0.90
CA VAL A 300 19.87 7.94 1.90
C VAL A 300 20.36 6.60 1.35
N TYR A 301 19.51 5.87 0.60
CA TYR A 301 19.90 4.61 -0.02
C TYR A 301 21.04 4.78 -1.04
N VAL A 302 20.92 5.78 -1.93
CA VAL A 302 21.93 6.11 -2.95
C VAL A 302 23.24 6.57 -2.30
N LEU A 303 23.18 7.45 -1.30
CA LEU A 303 24.36 7.85 -0.53
C LEU A 303 25.02 6.64 0.15
N GLY A 304 24.22 5.71 0.68
CA GLY A 304 24.71 4.45 1.21
C GLY A 304 25.46 3.60 0.17
N ILE A 305 24.98 3.56 -1.07
CA ILE A 305 25.70 2.87 -2.16
C ILE A 305 27.02 3.59 -2.46
N ILE A 306 26.99 4.91 -2.68
CA ILE A 306 28.16 5.67 -3.12
C ILE A 306 29.28 5.65 -2.07
N PHE A 307 28.92 5.91 -0.80
CA PHE A 307 29.92 6.12 0.25
C PHE A 307 30.23 4.87 1.08
N LEU A 308 29.23 4.00 1.32
CA LEU A 308 29.40 2.87 2.25
C LEU A 308 29.74 1.56 1.54
N LEU A 309 29.34 1.36 0.28
CA LEU A 309 29.66 0.13 -0.45
C LEU A 309 31.17 -0.08 -0.64
N PRO A 310 31.98 0.92 -1.06
CA PRO A 310 33.43 0.72 -1.20
C PRO A 310 34.08 0.36 0.14
N ARG A 311 33.64 1.03 1.22
CA ARG A 311 34.11 0.75 2.58
C ARG A 311 33.76 -0.67 3.02
N GLN A 312 32.53 -1.11 2.77
CA GLN A 312 32.07 -2.46 3.07
C GLN A 312 32.92 -3.52 2.34
N LEU A 313 33.21 -3.32 1.05
CA LEU A 313 34.04 -4.25 0.28
C LEU A 313 35.47 -4.34 0.83
N ARG A 314 36.06 -3.21 1.28
CA ARG A 314 37.37 -3.21 1.95
C ARG A 314 37.36 -3.99 3.27
N LEU A 315 36.33 -3.79 4.11
CA LEU A 315 36.17 -4.52 5.37
C LEU A 315 36.00 -6.03 5.15
N GLU A 316 35.23 -6.42 4.13
CA GLU A 316 35.03 -7.82 3.77
C GLU A 316 36.32 -8.46 3.22
N SER A 317 37.08 -7.74 2.39
CA SER A 317 38.37 -8.20 1.85
C SER A 317 39.42 -8.43 2.95
N ASN A 318 39.55 -7.49 3.89
CA ASN A 318 40.53 -7.59 4.99
C ASN A 318 40.26 -8.82 5.88
N ARG A 319 38.99 -9.22 6.03
CA ARG A 319 38.60 -10.40 6.82
C ARG A 319 38.99 -11.71 6.14
N VAL A 320 38.90 -11.79 4.81
CA VAL A 320 39.36 -12.96 4.05
C VAL A 320 40.89 -13.07 4.13
N GLY A 321 41.60 -11.95 4.03
CA GLY A 321 43.06 -11.92 4.18
C GLY A 321 43.56 -12.43 5.54
N GLN A 322 42.91 -12.02 6.65
CA GLN A 322 43.27 -12.49 8.00
C GLN A 322 42.98 -13.97 8.24
N SER A 323 41.93 -14.54 7.63
CA SER A 323 41.59 -15.96 7.79
C SER A 323 42.46 -16.91 6.96
N THR A 324 43.32 -16.36 6.09
CA THR A 324 44.25 -17.12 5.24
C THR A 324 45.69 -17.07 5.77
N GLN A 325 46.00 -16.27 6.80
CA GLN A 325 47.31 -16.31 7.45
C GLN A 325 47.35 -17.46 8.48
N PRO A 326 48.27 -18.43 8.36
CA PRO A 326 48.47 -19.45 9.38
C PRO A 326 48.87 -18.77 10.70
N SER A 327 48.37 -19.28 11.82
CA SER A 327 48.69 -18.72 13.12
C SER A 327 50.21 -18.80 13.35
N GLN A 328 50.81 -17.74 13.88
CA GLN A 328 52.24 -17.71 14.24
C GLN A 328 52.64 -18.82 15.26
N GLU A 329 51.66 -19.49 15.88
CA GLU A 329 51.88 -20.69 16.71
C GLU A 329 52.10 -21.97 15.88
N GLU A 330 51.50 -22.08 14.70
CA GLU A 330 51.71 -23.22 13.79
C GLU A 330 53.11 -23.17 13.15
N LEU A 331 53.67 -21.97 12.97
CA LEU A 331 55.06 -21.76 12.52
C LEU A 331 56.12 -22.00 13.60
N LYS A 332 55.76 -21.97 14.90
CA LYS A 332 56.69 -22.21 16.02
C LYS A 332 56.73 -23.66 16.51
N SER A 333 55.80 -24.51 16.07
CA SER A 333 55.70 -25.92 16.46
C SER A 333 56.19 -26.91 15.40
N GLY A 334 56.76 -26.42 14.29
CA GLY A 334 57.45 -27.26 13.32
C GLY A 334 58.63 -28.02 13.98
N PRO A 335 58.81 -29.32 13.71
CA PRO A 335 59.83 -30.11 14.37
C PRO A 335 61.21 -29.52 14.06
N MET A 336 62.00 -29.26 15.10
CA MET A 336 63.45 -29.06 14.97
C MET A 336 64.04 -30.35 14.39
N ILE A 337 64.16 -30.41 13.06
CA ILE A 337 64.98 -31.39 12.38
C ILE A 337 66.42 -31.01 12.70
N GLY A 338 66.97 -31.70 13.70
CA GLY A 338 68.36 -31.60 14.09
C GLY A 338 69.25 -31.95 12.91
N MET A 339 70.06 -30.98 12.47
CA MET A 339 71.27 -31.26 11.70
C MET A 339 72.25 -31.99 12.62
N SER A 340 72.31 -33.31 12.52
CA SER A 340 73.43 -34.13 13.00
C SER A 340 73.40 -35.46 12.25
N GLY A 341 74.42 -35.71 11.44
CA GLY A 341 74.59 -37.03 10.82
C GLY A 341 75.24 -37.03 9.43
N LEU A 342 76.47 -36.54 9.33
CA LEU A 342 77.42 -37.03 8.33
C LEU A 342 77.63 -38.54 8.57
N ARG A 343 77.23 -39.39 7.62
CA ARG A 343 77.93 -40.67 7.40
C ARG A 343 77.74 -41.16 5.97
N GLN A 344 78.86 -41.22 5.26
CA GLN A 344 79.06 -41.95 4.01
C GLN A 344 78.71 -43.44 4.18
N GLY A 345 78.12 -44.02 3.14
CA GLY A 345 77.86 -45.46 3.05
C GLY A 345 77.46 -45.82 1.62
N THR A 346 78.47 -46.12 0.82
CA THR A 346 78.42 -46.61 -0.55
C THR A 346 77.78 -48.00 -0.66
N SER A 347 77.15 -48.23 -1.83
CA SER A 347 77.11 -49.49 -2.60
C SER A 347 76.63 -50.78 -1.92
N ASN A 348 75.50 -51.34 -2.39
CA ASN A 348 75.52 -52.48 -3.33
C ASN A 348 74.12 -53.06 -3.58
N THR A 349 73.79 -53.16 -4.88
CA THR A 349 73.42 -54.39 -5.59
C THR A 349 72.12 -55.14 -5.26
N SER A 350 71.33 -55.33 -6.34
CA SER A 350 70.49 -56.51 -6.68
C SER A 350 69.27 -56.76 -5.79
N THR A 351 68.10 -57.19 -6.25
CA THR A 351 67.56 -57.75 -7.51
C THR A 351 66.09 -58.06 -7.21
N ILE A 352 65.22 -58.06 -8.23
CA ILE A 352 64.06 -58.98 -8.41
C ILE A 352 62.99 -58.88 -7.29
N GLU A 353 61.75 -58.45 -7.52
CA GLU A 353 60.77 -58.89 -8.52
C GLU A 353 59.63 -57.87 -8.63
#